data_AF-A0A2S0NEA5-F1
#
_entry.id   AF-A0A2S0NEA5-F1
#
_cell.length_a   1.000
_cell.length_b   1.000
_cell.length_c   1.000
_cell.angle_alpha   90.00
_cell.angle_beta   90.00
_cell.angle_gamma   90.00
#
_symmetry.space_group_name_H-M   'P 1'
#
loop_
_entity.id
_entity.type
_entity.pdbx_description
1 polymer ?
#
loop_
_entity_poly.entity_id
_entity_poly.type
_entity_poly.pdbx_seq_one_letter_code
_entity_poly.pdbx_strand_id
1 'polypeptide(L)' 'MQLTAEVRPSAFEGKPFKVVFRKADQVVAEWPVSSVKAGEERIAETLGAIACAKAPKGTPCHAG' A
#
# COMPACT_ATOMS: atom_id res chain seq x y z
N MET A 1 1.07 9.74 -13.52
CA MET A 1 1.53 8.41 -13.06
C MET A 1 0.58 7.92 -11.98
N GLN A 2 -0.20 6.88 -12.27
CA GLN A 2 -1.16 6.27 -11.34
C GLN A 2 -0.48 5.10 -10.61
N LEU A 3 -0.51 5.11 -9.28
CA LEU A 3 -0.10 3.98 -8.45
C LEU A 3 -1.37 3.21 -8.11
N THR A 4 -1.36 1.91 -8.34
CA THR A 4 -2.43 0.99 -7.95
C THR A 4 -1.91 0.02 -6.89
N ALA A 5 -2.81 -0.48 -6.07
CA ALA A 5 -2.48 -1.48 -5.07
C ALA A 5 -3.60 -2.51 -4.99
N GLU A 6 -3.25 -3.77 -4.82
CA GLU A 6 -4.20 -4.87 -4.74
C GLU A 6 -3.76 -5.91 -3.71
N VAL A 7 -4.74 -6.50 -3.02
CA VAL A 7 -4.48 -7.64 -2.12
C VAL A 7 -4.64 -8.93 -2.92
N ARG A 8 -3.63 -9.80 -2.86
CA ARG A 8 -3.62 -11.11 -3.50
C ARG A 8 -3.38 -12.20 -2.47
N PRO A 9 -3.85 -13.43 -2.73
CA PRO A 9 -3.38 -14.60 -2.01
C PRO A 9 -1.87 -14.74 -2.14
N SER A 10 -1.24 -15.23 -1.09
CA SER A 10 0.20 -15.44 -0.99
C SER A 10 0.48 -16.86 -0.51
N ALA A 11 1.54 -17.46 -1.04
CA ALA A 11 2.03 -18.76 -0.59
C ALA A 11 2.98 -18.65 0.62
N PHE A 12 3.07 -17.47 1.25
CA PHE A 12 3.99 -17.23 2.35
C PHE A 12 3.46 -17.87 3.63
N GLU A 13 4.29 -18.68 4.29
CA GLU A 13 3.92 -19.37 5.52
C GLU A 13 3.57 -18.35 6.62
N GLY A 14 2.40 -18.51 7.25
CA GLY A 14 1.88 -17.60 8.27
C GLY A 14 1.33 -16.25 7.75
N LYS A 15 1.46 -15.96 6.45
CA LYS A 15 0.94 -14.73 5.82
C LYS A 15 0.24 -15.07 4.50
N PRO A 16 -1.04 -15.49 4.56
CA PRO A 16 -1.78 -16.03 3.40
C PRO A 16 -2.15 -14.96 2.37
N PHE A 17 -1.86 -13.68 2.63
CA PHE A 17 -2.14 -12.59 1.73
C PHE A 17 -0.88 -11.75 1.50
N LYS A 18 -0.86 -10.99 0.40
CA LYS A 18 0.13 -9.96 0.14
C LYS A 18 -0.50 -8.76 -0.53
N VAL A 19 0.01 -7.59 -0.21
CA VAL A 19 -0.30 -6.34 -0.91
C VAL A 19 0.72 -6.16 -2.02
N VAL A 20 0.26 -5.93 -3.24
CA VAL A 20 1.11 -5.67 -4.41
C VAL A 20 0.87 -4.25 -4.88
N PHE A 21 1.90 -3.42 -4.85
CA PHE A 21 1.86 -2.06 -5.40
C PHE A 21 2.39 -2.07 -6.82
N ARG A 22 1.62 -1.52 -7.76
CA ARG A 22 1.96 -1.42 -9.17
C ARG A 22 1.96 0.03 -9.61
N LYS A 23 2.96 0.38 -10.42
CA LYS A 23 3.06 1.70 -11.07
C LYS A 23 3.07 1.47 -12.58
N ALA A 24 2.02 1.92 -13.25
CA ALA A 24 1.72 1.49 -14.61
C ALA A 24 1.63 -0.05 -14.69
N ASP A 25 2.63 -0.73 -15.27
CA ASP A 25 2.66 -2.19 -15.40
C ASP A 25 3.75 -2.86 -14.54
N GLN A 26 4.52 -2.08 -13.78
CA GLN A 26 5.61 -2.61 -12.96
C GLN A 26 5.20 -2.76 -11.51
N VAL A 27 5.46 -3.94 -10.94
CA VAL A 27 5.44 -4.15 -9.49
C VAL A 27 6.59 -3.36 -8.89
N VAL A 28 6.26 -2.43 -8.00
CA VAL A 28 7.24 -1.58 -7.32
C VAL A 28 7.49 -2.03 -5.89
N ALA A 29 6.52 -2.73 -5.27
CA ALA A 29 6.68 -3.30 -3.94
C ALA A 29 5.65 -4.40 -3.65
N GLU A 30 6.02 -5.34 -2.78
CA GLU A 30 5.15 -6.41 -2.29
C GLU A 30 5.32 -6.59 -0.78
N TRP A 31 4.21 -6.68 -0.04
CA TRP A 31 4.22 -6.90 1.40
C TRP A 31 3.32 -8.06 1.81
N PRO A 32 3.84 -9.11 2.46
CA PRO A 32 3.02 -10.18 2.98
C PRO A 32 2.27 -9.71 4.24
N VAL A 33 0.98 -10.04 4.31
CA VAL A 33 0.04 -9.66 5.37
C VAL A 33 -0.77 -10.87 5.83
N SER A 34 -1.24 -10.83 7.08
CA SER A 34 -1.96 -11.94 7.71
C SER A 34 -3.44 -12.02 7.32
N SER A 35 -4.04 -10.93 6.85
CA SER A 35 -5.46 -10.86 6.47
C SER A 35 -5.69 -9.85 5.35
N VAL A 36 -6.82 -9.96 4.65
CA VAL A 36 -7.24 -8.98 3.65
C VAL A 36 -7.37 -7.59 4.25
N LYS A 37 -8.00 -7.48 5.44
CA LYS A 37 -8.17 -6.22 6.17
C LYS A 37 -6.83 -5.52 6.46
N ALA A 38 -5.84 -6.27 6.95
CA ALA A 38 -4.50 -5.73 7.17
C ALA A 38 -3.83 -5.26 5.86
N GLY A 39 -4.17 -5.90 4.74
CA GLY A 39 -3.76 -5.46 3.41
C GLY A 39 -4.40 -4.13 3.00
N GLU A 40 -5.72 -3.98 3.19
CA GLU A 40 -6.45 -2.75 2.90
C GLU A 40 -5.95 -1.57 3.76
N GLU A 41 -5.73 -1.80 5.05
CA GLU A 41 -5.14 -0.81 5.96
C GLU A 41 -3.76 -0.35 5.45
N ARG A 42 -2.89 -1.31 5.07
CA ARG A 42 -1.58 -0.98 4.51
C ARG A 42 -1.66 -0.19 3.21
N ILE A 43 -2.64 -0.47 2.36
CA ILE A 43 -2.89 0.29 1.13
C ILE A 43 -3.27 1.73 1.48
N ALA A 44 -4.22 1.91 2.39
CA ALA A 44 -4.68 3.23 2.82
C ALA A 44 -3.53 4.06 3.43
N GLU A 45 -2.74 3.47 4.33
CA GLU A 45 -1.57 4.13 4.93
C GLU A 45 -0.55 4.56 3.87
N THR A 46 -0.26 3.69 2.90
CA THR A 46 0.74 3.97 1.87
C THR A 46 0.26 5.07 0.92
N LEU A 47 -1.00 5.01 0.50
CA LEU A 47 -1.59 6.05 -0.35
C LEU A 47 -1.70 7.39 0.39
N GLY A 48 -2.05 7.37 1.67
CA GLY A 48 -2.07 8.55 2.54
C GLY A 48 -0.68 9.18 2.69
N ALA A 49 0.35 8.37 2.93
CA ALA A 49 1.73 8.83 3.01
C ALA A 49 2.22 9.45 1.68
N ILE A 50 1.85 8.86 0.53
CA ILE A 50 2.21 9.40 -0.79
C ILE A 50 1.47 10.71 -1.07
N ALA A 51 0.18 10.78 -0.73
CA ALA A 51 -0.61 12.00 -0.87
C ALA A 51 -0.01 13.13 -0.02
N CYS A 52 0.38 12.82 1.21
CA CYS A 52 1.11 13.74 2.08
C CYS A 52 2.46 14.15 1.50
N ALA A 53 3.29 13.21 1.04
CA ALA A 53 4.62 13.51 0.49
C ALA A 53 4.57 14.37 -0.78
N LYS A 54 3.44 14.34 -1.50
CA LYS A 54 3.18 15.23 -2.65
C LYS A 54 2.56 16.56 -2.26
N ALA A 55 2.09 16.72 -1.02
CA ALA A 55 1.56 17.98 -0.56
C ALA A 55 2.68 19.04 -0.50
N PRO A 56 2.42 20.30 -0.90
CA PRO A 56 3.40 21.36 -0.81
C PRO A 56 3.86 21.56 0.64
N LYS A 57 5.15 21.89 0.83
CA LYS A 57 5.74 22.14 2.15
C LYS A 57 4.87 23.12 2.95
N GLY A 58 4.26 22.64 4.03
CA GLY A 58 3.38 23.43 4.91
C GLY A 58 1.97 22.86 5.13
N THR A 59 1.55 21.83 4.38
CA THR A 59 0.27 21.15 4.64
C THR A 59 0.43 20.20 5.84
N PRO A 60 -0.37 20.35 6.92
CA PRO A 60 -0.34 19.43 8.05
C PRO A 60 -0.89 18.08 7.59
N CYS A 61 0.00 17.13 7.33
CA CYS A 61 -0.39 15.75 7.14
C CYS A 61 -0.64 15.12 8.50
N HIS A 62 -1.89 15.11 8.95
CA HIS A 62 -2.28 14.25 10.06
C HIS A 62 -2.34 12.82 9.52
N ALA A 63 -1.27 12.05 9.77
CA ALA A 63 -1.38 10.60 9.80
C ALA A 63 -2.05 10.25 11.14
N GLY A 64 -3.38 10.08 11.11
CA GLY A 64 -4.20 9.76 12.28
C GLY A 64 -5.65 9.60 11.89
#